data_AF-A0AB74LQQ5-F1
#
_entry.id   AF-A0AB74LQQ5-F1
#
_cell.length_a   1.000
_cell.length_b   1.000
_cell.length_c   1.000
_cell.angle_alpha   90.00
_cell.angle_beta   90.00
_cell.angle_gamma   90.00
#
_symmetry.space_group_name_H-M   'P 1'
#
loop_
_entity.id
_entity.type
_entity.pdbx_description
1 polymer ?
#
loop_
_entity_poly.entity_id
_entity_poly.type
_entity_poly.pdbx_seq_one_letter_code
_entity_poly.pdbx_strand_id
1 'polypeptide(L)'
;MNSPIISRVDGEILYADHLSTENLRRKYADHAVMRPDADRIVDVDLVLEHQTLTEALGPRGQVDYIVASHVIEHLPDPVRWLRDLGGALKPGGILFLVVPDKRFTFDFRRAPSTTGDLVAHYLANPRIASPAQAFEHVARTVEVNLNAKWAGRGRKPKDMFDGQLRNALNVAIDV
;
A
#
# COMPACT_ATOMS: atom_id res chain seq x y z
N MET A 1 4.06 3.28 9.06
CA MET A 1 5.37 3.17 9.74
C MET A 1 5.44 3.79 11.15
N ASN A 2 4.30 4.13 11.76
CA ASN A 2 4.20 4.68 13.13
C ASN A 2 3.98 3.62 14.23
N SER A 3 3.82 2.36 13.84
CA SER A 3 3.65 1.19 14.72
C SER A 3 4.18 -0.05 13.99
N PRO A 4 5.51 -0.23 13.91
CA PRO A 4 6.10 -1.33 13.15
C PRO A 4 5.79 -2.69 13.80
N ILE A 5 5.57 -3.72 12.97
CA ILE A 5 5.33 -5.10 13.43
C ILE A 5 6.60 -5.70 14.05
N ILE A 6 7.76 -5.38 13.47
CA ILE A 6 9.08 -5.79 13.95
C ILE A 6 9.89 -4.53 14.20
N SER A 7 10.52 -4.45 15.36
CA SER A 7 11.28 -3.30 15.81
C SER A 7 12.79 -3.58 15.81
N ARG A 8 13.61 -2.52 15.93
CA ARG A 8 15.07 -2.68 15.98
C ARG A 8 15.57 -3.43 17.22
N VAL A 9 14.73 -3.65 18.23
CA VAL A 9 15.10 -4.50 19.39
C VAL A 9 15.04 -5.99 19.04
N ASP A 10 14.36 -6.34 17.95
CA ASP A 10 14.17 -7.72 17.48
C ASP A 10 15.32 -8.18 16.56
N GLY A 11 16.20 -7.27 16.12
CA GLY A 11 17.38 -7.58 15.31
C GLY A 11 17.87 -6.44 14.42
N GLU A 12 18.66 -6.79 13.40
CA GLU A 12 19.13 -5.85 12.37
C GLU A 12 18.00 -5.52 11.38
N ILE A 13 17.15 -4.58 11.76
CA ILE A 13 15.99 -4.16 10.96
C ILE A 13 16.31 -2.92 10.14
N LEU A 14 15.96 -2.95 8.86
CA LEU A 14 15.93 -1.78 7.97
C LEU A 14 14.48 -1.40 7.69
N TYR A 15 14.12 -0.13 7.85
CA TYR A 15 12.82 0.39 7.44
C TYR A 15 12.91 1.04 6.05
N ALA A 16 11.96 0.68 5.19
CA ALA A 16 11.86 1.19 3.83
C ALA A 16 10.51 1.87 3.61
N ASP A 17 10.52 3.05 2.99
CA ASP A 17 9.32 3.83 2.68
C ASP A 17 9.53 4.63 1.38
N HIS A 18 8.46 5.11 0.74
CA HIS A 18 8.58 5.90 -0.48
C HIS A 18 9.16 7.30 -0.23
N LEU A 19 9.23 7.78 1.02
CA LEU A 19 9.85 9.06 1.39
C LEU A 19 10.78 8.92 2.60
N SER A 20 11.69 9.89 2.76
CA SER A 20 12.52 10.02 3.97
C SER A 20 11.66 10.32 5.21
N THR A 21 12.20 10.07 6.41
CA THR A 21 11.53 10.37 7.68
C THR A 21 11.05 11.82 7.75
N GLU A 22 11.90 12.77 7.33
CA GLU A 22 11.57 14.19 7.31
C GLU A 22 10.41 14.49 6.36
N ASN A 23 10.47 13.94 5.14
CA ASN A 23 9.44 14.19 4.13
C ASN A 23 8.11 13.52 4.51
N LEU A 24 8.13 12.35 5.16
CA LEU A 24 6.93 11.72 5.71
C LEU A 24 6.31 12.56 6.81
N ARG A 25 7.10 13.04 7.79
CA ARG A 25 6.61 13.92 8.86
C ARG A 25 5.99 15.19 8.29
N ARG A 26 6.63 15.80 7.28
CA ARG A 26 6.10 16.97 6.57
C ARG A 26 4.80 16.67 5.84
N LYS A 27 4.74 15.56 5.09
CA LYS A 27 3.55 15.11 4.35
C LYS A 27 2.34 14.90 5.27
N TYR A 28 2.56 14.39 6.48
CA TYR A 28 1.48 14.10 7.43
C TYR A 28 1.24 15.19 8.48
N ALA A 29 1.98 16.30 8.45
CA ALA A 29 1.89 17.37 9.45
C ALA A 29 0.47 17.96 9.57
N ASP A 30 -0.21 18.13 8.43
CA ASP A 30 -1.56 18.70 8.35
C ASP A 30 -2.67 17.64 8.24
N HIS A 31 -2.31 16.36 8.24
CA HIS A 31 -3.28 15.28 8.07
C HIS A 31 -3.97 14.97 9.41
N ALA A 32 -5.22 15.40 9.57
CA ALA A 32 -5.96 15.33 10.85
C ALA A 32 -5.89 13.96 11.56
N VAL A 33 -5.87 12.86 10.80
CA VAL A 33 -5.82 11.49 11.34
C VAL A 33 -4.39 11.01 11.64
N MET A 34 -3.40 11.45 10.86
CA MET A 34 -2.02 10.91 10.95
C MET A 34 -1.10 11.83 11.75
N ARG A 35 -1.42 13.12 11.85
CA ARG A 35 -0.68 14.12 12.62
C ARG A 35 -0.36 13.68 14.06
N PRO A 36 -1.31 13.10 14.84
CA PRO A 36 -1.01 12.68 16.22
C PRO A 36 0.10 11.63 16.34
N ASP A 37 0.35 10.87 15.28
CA ASP A 37 1.36 9.81 15.24
C ASP A 37 2.58 10.15 14.36
N ALA A 38 2.67 11.38 13.83
CA ALA A 38 3.78 11.77 12.95
C ALA A 38 5.14 11.66 13.65
N ASP A 39 5.20 11.96 14.95
CA ASP A 39 6.41 11.83 15.76
C ASP A 39 6.80 10.37 16.03
N ARG A 40 5.87 9.42 15.83
CA ARG A 40 6.10 7.98 16.01
C ARG A 40 6.60 7.30 14.74
N ILE A 41 6.69 8.04 13.63
CA ILE A 41 7.28 7.53 12.38
C ILE A 41 8.74 7.17 12.68
N VAL A 42 9.05 5.88 12.48
CA VAL A 42 10.39 5.33 12.63
C VAL A 42 11.35 5.94 11.62
N ASP A 43 12.63 5.97 11.95
CA ASP A 43 13.64 6.45 11.02
C ASP A 43 13.77 5.52 9.82
N VAL A 44 13.57 6.08 8.62
CA VAL A 44 13.64 5.38 7.34
C VAL A 44 15.11 5.19 6.94
N ASP A 45 15.51 3.94 6.71
CA ASP A 45 16.86 3.59 6.27
C ASP A 45 16.97 3.56 4.74
N LEU A 46 15.90 3.16 4.06
CA LEU A 46 15.84 2.92 2.62
C LEU A 46 14.71 3.76 2.00
N VAL A 47 15.05 4.83 1.29
CA VAL A 47 14.07 5.70 0.60
C VAL A 47 13.81 5.15 -0.80
N LEU A 48 12.54 4.93 -1.16
CA LEU A 48 12.12 4.24 -2.38
C LEU A 48 11.47 5.16 -3.45
N GLU A 49 11.46 6.48 -3.27
CA GLU A 49 10.73 7.42 -4.15
C GLU A 49 11.05 7.24 -5.65
N HIS A 50 12.31 6.97 -5.95
CA HIS A 50 12.83 6.91 -7.32
C HIS A 50 13.64 5.65 -7.62
N GLN A 51 13.56 4.66 -6.72
CA GLN A 51 14.35 3.44 -6.81
C GLN A 51 13.61 2.25 -6.22
N THR A 52 14.02 1.08 -6.65
CA THR A 52 13.56 -0.22 -6.16
C THR A 52 14.20 -0.55 -4.80
N LEU A 53 13.69 -1.56 -4.10
CA LEU A 53 14.27 -2.01 -2.84
C LEU A 53 15.68 -2.58 -3.07
N THR A 54 15.88 -3.33 -4.16
CA THR A 54 17.20 -3.88 -4.51
C THR A 54 18.23 -2.76 -4.72
N GLU A 55 17.85 -1.70 -5.42
CA GLU A 55 18.70 -0.52 -5.63
C GLU A 55 19.00 0.20 -4.31
N ALA A 56 17.98 0.41 -3.46
CA ALA A 56 18.13 1.08 -2.18
C ALA A 56 19.04 0.33 -1.19
N LEU A 57 18.99 -1.01 -1.20
CA LEU A 57 19.89 -1.84 -0.40
C LEU A 57 21.35 -1.64 -0.79
N GLY A 58 21.63 -1.51 -2.09
CA GLY A 58 22.96 -1.20 -2.62
C GLY A 58 24.05 -2.12 -2.04
N PRO A 59 25.15 -1.57 -1.48
CA PRO A 59 26.23 -2.38 -0.91
C PRO A 59 25.84 -3.24 0.30
N ARG A 60 24.67 -3.00 0.94
CA ARG A 60 24.19 -3.84 2.04
C ARG A 60 23.81 -5.24 1.56
N GLY A 61 23.46 -5.38 0.28
CA GLY A 61 23.10 -6.66 -0.31
C GLY A 61 21.73 -7.17 0.11
N GLN A 62 21.51 -8.47 -0.11
CA GLN A 62 20.23 -9.14 0.09
C GLN A 62 19.91 -9.37 1.58
N VAL A 63 18.62 -9.41 1.92
CA VAL A 63 18.10 -9.63 3.28
C VAL A 63 17.50 -11.04 3.46
N ASP A 64 17.42 -11.50 4.71
CA ASP A 64 16.88 -12.83 5.04
C ASP A 64 15.35 -12.87 4.98
N TYR A 65 14.69 -11.74 5.25
CA TYR A 65 13.24 -11.62 5.13
C TYR A 65 12.80 -10.19 4.83
N ILE A 66 11.59 -10.06 4.32
CA ILE A 66 10.91 -8.79 4.07
C ILE A 66 9.51 -8.88 4.68
N VAL A 67 9.09 -7.83 5.40
CA VAL A 67 7.72 -7.70 5.90
C VAL A 67 7.08 -6.49 5.25
N ALA A 68 6.01 -6.70 4.50
CA ALA A 68 5.22 -5.62 3.91
C ALA A 68 3.78 -5.71 4.43
N SER A 69 3.35 -4.67 5.14
CA SER A 69 2.02 -4.57 5.73
C SER A 69 1.26 -3.43 5.08
N HIS A 70 0.13 -3.74 4.46
CA HIS A 70 -0.69 -2.78 3.74
C HIS A 70 0.03 -2.03 2.60
N VAL A 71 0.83 -2.75 1.81
CA VAL A 71 1.62 -2.16 0.71
C VAL A 71 1.08 -2.59 -0.65
N ILE A 72 0.98 -3.91 -0.87
CA ILE A 72 0.75 -4.50 -2.19
C ILE A 72 -0.56 -4.03 -2.84
N GLU A 73 -1.59 -3.72 -2.05
CA GLU A 73 -2.90 -3.28 -2.52
C GLU A 73 -2.92 -1.86 -3.11
N HIS A 74 -1.87 -1.07 -2.85
CA HIS A 74 -1.72 0.30 -3.31
C HIS A 74 -0.80 0.43 -4.54
N LEU A 75 -0.15 -0.66 -4.95
CA LEU A 75 0.86 -0.62 -5.99
C LEU A 75 0.23 -0.60 -7.39
N PRO A 76 0.73 0.24 -8.31
CA PRO A 76 0.25 0.26 -9.69
C PRO A 76 0.72 -0.96 -10.50
N ASP A 77 1.87 -1.53 -10.16
CA ASP A 77 2.44 -2.76 -10.75
C ASP A 77 2.97 -3.69 -9.65
N PRO A 78 2.11 -4.53 -9.03
CA PRO A 78 2.52 -5.44 -7.98
C PRO A 78 3.42 -6.58 -8.48
N VAL A 79 3.37 -6.92 -9.78
CA VAL A 79 4.19 -8.00 -10.36
C VAL A 79 5.66 -7.60 -10.37
N ARG A 80 5.95 -6.39 -10.87
CA ARG A 80 7.32 -5.87 -10.90
C ARG A 80 7.86 -5.62 -9.49
N TRP A 81 7.02 -5.16 -8.58
CA TRP A 81 7.39 -5.03 -7.17
C TRP A 81 7.75 -6.37 -6.53
N LEU A 82 6.94 -7.42 -6.73
CA LEU A 82 7.26 -8.77 -6.23
C LEU A 82 8.57 -9.31 -6.83
N ARG A 83 8.82 -9.03 -8.12
CA ARG A 83 10.08 -9.41 -8.79
C ARG A 83 11.28 -8.71 -8.14
N ASP A 84 11.15 -7.43 -7.82
CA ASP A 84 12.19 -6.68 -7.11
C ASP A 84 12.43 -7.24 -5.70
N LEU A 85 11.38 -7.51 -4.92
CA LEU A 85 11.54 -8.13 -3.61
C LEU A 85 12.25 -9.49 -3.69
N GLY A 86 11.99 -10.27 -4.74
CA GLY A 86 12.71 -11.52 -5.00
C GLY A 86 14.21 -11.31 -5.25
N GLY A 87 14.61 -10.20 -5.86
CA GLY A 87 16.02 -9.82 -6.01
C GLY A 87 16.67 -9.30 -4.72
N ALA A 88 15.88 -8.67 -3.86
CA ALA A 88 16.30 -8.18 -2.55
C ALA A 88 16.44 -9.30 -1.50
N LEU A 89 15.84 -10.47 -1.70
CA LEU A 89 15.92 -11.61 -0.79
C LEU A 89 17.09 -12.55 -1.10
N LYS A 90 17.75 -13.05 -0.05
CA LYS A 90 18.73 -14.15 -0.17
C LYS A 90 18.03 -15.42 -0.69
N PRO A 91 18.75 -16.38 -1.29
CA PRO A 91 18.19 -17.70 -1.58
C PRO A 91 17.60 -18.34 -0.32
N GLY A 92 16.31 -18.69 -0.36
CA GLY A 92 15.56 -19.22 0.79
C GLY A 92 15.00 -18.16 1.74
N GLY A 93 15.19 -16.87 1.46
CA GLY A 93 14.60 -15.78 2.22
C GLY A 93 13.08 -15.72 2.10
N ILE A 94 12.43 -15.08 3.08
CA ILE A 94 10.97 -15.14 3.24
C ILE A 94 10.33 -13.76 3.06
N LEU A 95 9.29 -13.69 2.25
CA LEU A 95 8.41 -12.53 2.14
C LEU A 95 7.14 -12.74 2.99
N PHE A 96 6.92 -11.89 3.98
CA PHE A 96 5.68 -11.82 4.75
C PHE A 96 4.83 -10.66 4.23
N LEU A 97 3.60 -10.97 3.80
CA LEU A 97 2.62 -9.98 3.39
C LEU A 97 1.45 -9.96 4.38
N VAL A 98 1.14 -8.78 4.90
CA VAL A 98 -0.11 -8.53 5.64
C VAL A 98 -1.02 -7.74 4.71
N VAL A 99 -1.98 -8.45 4.11
CA VAL A 99 -2.88 -7.90 3.08
C VAL A 99 -4.31 -7.86 3.61
N PRO A 100 -5.02 -6.73 3.50
CA PRO A 100 -6.42 -6.65 3.87
C PRO A 100 -7.28 -7.61 3.06
N ASP A 101 -8.18 -8.31 3.75
CA ASP A 101 -9.26 -9.02 3.08
C ASP A 101 -10.33 -8.01 2.65
N LYS A 102 -10.39 -7.71 1.33
CA LYS A 102 -11.38 -6.78 0.76
C LYS A 102 -12.82 -7.09 1.17
N ARG A 103 -13.16 -8.33 1.50
CA ARG A 103 -14.52 -8.73 1.92
C ARG A 103 -14.93 -8.09 3.25
N PHE A 104 -13.95 -7.59 4.00
CA PHE A 104 -14.11 -6.98 5.31
C PHE A 104 -13.61 -5.53 5.35
N THR A 105 -13.10 -4.96 4.25
CA THR A 105 -12.64 -3.57 4.23
C THR A 105 -13.51 -2.67 3.35
N PHE A 106 -13.16 -1.39 3.29
CA PHE A 106 -13.79 -0.43 2.40
C PHE A 106 -13.71 -0.81 0.91
N ASP A 107 -12.82 -1.73 0.53
CA ASP A 107 -12.71 -2.30 -0.82
C ASP A 107 -13.78 -3.36 -1.13
N PHE A 108 -14.77 -3.57 -0.26
CA PHE A 108 -15.80 -4.60 -0.42
C PHE A 108 -16.44 -4.62 -1.81
N ARG A 109 -16.71 -3.44 -2.39
CA ARG A 109 -17.33 -3.30 -3.72
C ARG A 109 -16.36 -3.26 -4.90
N ARG A 110 -15.05 -3.16 -4.67
CA ARG A 110 -14.07 -3.15 -5.77
C ARG A 110 -14.03 -4.52 -6.44
N ALA A 111 -13.94 -4.54 -7.76
CA ALA A 111 -13.64 -5.77 -8.47
C ALA A 111 -12.18 -6.18 -8.16
N PRO A 112 -11.89 -7.48 -7.98
CA PRO A 112 -10.52 -7.96 -7.99
C PRO A 112 -9.87 -7.68 -9.34
N SER A 113 -8.57 -7.34 -9.34
CA SER A 113 -7.77 -7.29 -10.57
C SER A 113 -7.75 -8.66 -11.23
N THR A 114 -7.88 -8.68 -12.55
CA THR A 114 -7.72 -9.87 -13.37
C THR A 114 -6.25 -10.11 -13.70
N THR A 115 -5.90 -11.32 -14.11
CA THR A 115 -4.55 -11.60 -14.63
C THR A 115 -4.21 -10.74 -15.85
N GLY A 116 -5.21 -10.39 -16.66
CA GLY A 116 -5.04 -9.47 -17.80
C GLY A 116 -4.61 -8.08 -17.36
N ASP A 117 -5.21 -7.55 -16.29
CA ASP A 117 -4.81 -6.27 -15.70
C ASP A 117 -3.36 -6.32 -15.22
N LEU A 118 -2.96 -7.40 -14.53
CA LEU A 118 -1.59 -7.57 -14.04
C LEU A 118 -0.57 -7.59 -15.19
N VAL A 119 -0.86 -8.29 -16.29
CA VAL A 119 0.01 -8.32 -17.48
C VAL A 119 0.07 -6.94 -18.13
N ALA A 120 -1.07 -6.27 -18.29
CA ALA A 120 -1.14 -4.94 -18.89
C ALA A 120 -0.32 -3.92 -18.08
N HIS A 121 -0.48 -3.91 -16.76
CA HIS A 121 0.32 -3.06 -15.87
C HIS A 121 1.81 -3.40 -15.95
N TYR A 122 2.18 -4.67 -15.91
CA TYR A 122 3.58 -5.09 -16.00
C TYR A 122 4.26 -4.61 -17.29
N LEU A 123 3.57 -4.70 -18.44
CA LEU A 123 4.05 -4.24 -19.73
C LEU A 123 4.12 -2.71 -19.82
N ALA A 124 3.13 -2.01 -19.25
CA ALA A 124 3.07 -0.55 -19.25
C ALA A 124 4.09 0.11 -18.29
N ASN A 125 4.59 -0.63 -17.28
CA ASN A 125 5.52 -0.12 -16.27
C ASN A 125 5.06 1.18 -15.59
N PRO A 126 3.82 1.25 -15.07
CA PRO A 126 3.33 2.45 -14.42
C PRO A 126 4.10 2.71 -13.13
N ARG A 127 4.46 3.98 -12.90
CA ARG A 127 5.03 4.45 -11.62
C ARG A 127 3.99 5.02 -10.67
N ILE A 128 2.85 5.43 -11.22
CA ILE A 128 1.70 5.96 -10.48
C ILE A 128 0.45 5.18 -10.89
N ALA A 129 -0.59 5.22 -10.06
CA ALA A 129 -1.88 4.64 -10.39
C ALA A 129 -2.43 5.25 -11.69
N SER A 130 -3.20 4.50 -12.47
CA SER A 130 -3.92 5.08 -13.61
C SER A 130 -5.15 5.87 -13.14
N PRO A 131 -5.67 6.80 -13.96
CA PRO A 131 -6.97 7.44 -13.71
C PRO A 131 -8.09 6.44 -13.41
N ALA A 132 -8.11 5.29 -14.09
CA ALA A 132 -9.09 4.24 -13.85
C ALA A 132 -8.93 3.59 -12.45
N GLN A 133 -7.70 3.33 -12.01
CA GLN A 133 -7.42 2.79 -10.68
C GLN A 133 -7.82 3.79 -9.58
N ALA A 134 -7.48 5.06 -9.77
CA ALA A 134 -7.82 6.14 -8.86
C ALA A 134 -9.34 6.35 -8.76
N PHE A 135 -10.03 6.37 -9.92
CA PHE A 135 -11.48 6.43 -9.98
C PHE A 135 -12.12 5.27 -9.21
N GLU A 136 -11.75 4.03 -9.52
CA GLU A 136 -12.36 2.85 -8.89
C GLU A 136 -12.09 2.80 -7.38
N HIS A 137 -10.91 3.24 -6.91
CA HIS A 137 -10.63 3.35 -5.49
C HIS A 137 -11.64 4.26 -4.78
N VAL A 138 -11.85 5.47 -5.29
CA VAL A 138 -12.76 6.45 -4.67
C VAL A 138 -14.23 6.08 -4.89
N ALA A 139 -14.60 5.69 -6.10
CA ALA A 139 -15.98 5.37 -6.47
C ALA A 139 -16.53 4.16 -5.71
N ARG A 140 -15.69 3.17 -5.40
CA ARG A 140 -16.14 1.90 -4.77
C ARG A 140 -15.89 1.83 -3.27
N THR A 141 -15.18 2.78 -2.70
CA THR A 141 -14.97 2.85 -1.24
C THR A 141 -16.32 2.92 -0.54
N VAL A 142 -16.53 2.05 0.45
CA VAL A 142 -17.75 2.01 1.26
C VAL A 142 -17.42 1.89 2.74
N GLU A 143 -18.31 2.42 3.58
CA GLU A 143 -18.25 2.15 5.01
C GLU A 143 -18.68 0.70 5.29
N VAL A 144 -17.87 -0.02 6.06
CA VAL A 144 -18.15 -1.41 6.46
C VAL A 144 -18.23 -1.51 7.98
N ASN A 145 -19.37 -1.97 8.48
CA ASN A 145 -19.49 -2.34 9.89
C ASN A 145 -18.82 -3.70 10.12
N LEU A 146 -17.56 -3.65 10.58
CA LEU A 146 -16.72 -4.82 10.83
C LEU A 146 -17.39 -5.80 11.80
N ASN A 147 -17.87 -5.33 12.95
CA ASN A 147 -18.49 -6.19 13.97
C ASN A 147 -19.70 -6.96 13.43
N ALA A 148 -20.56 -6.29 12.65
CA ALA A 148 -21.71 -6.93 12.02
C ALA A 148 -21.27 -7.95 10.95
N LYS A 149 -20.27 -7.62 10.14
CA LYS A 149 -19.72 -8.52 9.11
C LYS A 149 -19.11 -9.78 9.71
N TRP A 150 -18.26 -9.64 10.74
CA TRP A 150 -17.66 -10.77 11.45
C TRP A 150 -18.69 -11.63 12.18
N ALA A 151 -19.78 -11.02 12.68
CA ALA A 151 -20.90 -11.76 13.28
C ALA A 151 -21.86 -12.39 12.25
N GLY A 152 -21.53 -12.40 10.95
CA GLY A 152 -22.41 -12.94 9.89
C GLY A 152 -23.66 -12.11 9.60
N ARG A 153 -23.80 -10.93 10.21
CA ARG A 153 -24.98 -10.04 10.11
C ARG A 153 -24.78 -8.92 9.08
N GLY A 154 -23.92 -9.15 8.08
CA GLY A 154 -23.49 -8.12 7.14
C GLY A 154 -24.66 -7.49 6.37
N ARG A 155 -24.99 -6.23 6.67
CA ARG A 155 -25.85 -5.41 5.80
C ARG A 155 -25.15 -5.20 4.46
N LYS A 156 -25.93 -5.14 3.37
CA LYS A 156 -25.45 -4.63 2.09
C LYS A 156 -24.94 -3.19 2.31
N PRO A 157 -23.76 -2.81 1.78
CA PRO A 157 -23.32 -1.42 1.84
C PRO A 157 -24.38 -0.51 1.20
N LYS A 158 -24.50 0.73 1.68
CA LYS A 158 -25.41 1.73 1.08
C LYS A 158 -25.01 1.99 -0.37
N ASP A 159 -25.97 2.27 -1.24
CA ASP A 159 -25.70 2.57 -2.66
C ASP A 159 -24.78 3.79 -2.84
N MET A 160 -24.09 3.84 -3.97
CA MET A 160 -23.26 5.00 -4.33
C MET A 160 -24.18 6.18 -4.67
N PHE A 161 -23.81 7.39 -4.25
CA PHE A 161 -24.55 8.61 -4.58
C PHE A 161 -23.72 9.49 -5.51
N ASP A 162 -24.38 10.34 -6.31
CA ASP A 162 -23.76 11.17 -7.37
C ASP A 162 -22.55 11.98 -6.90
N GLY A 163 -22.55 12.46 -5.65
CA GLY A 163 -21.43 13.20 -5.07
C GLY A 163 -20.13 12.37 -5.00
N GLN A 164 -20.23 11.06 -4.72
CA GLN A 164 -19.08 10.17 -4.67
C GLN A 164 -18.49 9.91 -6.05
N LEU A 165 -19.35 9.76 -7.08
CA LEU A 165 -18.89 9.57 -8.46
C LEU A 165 -18.23 10.83 -9.01
N ARG A 166 -18.77 12.02 -8.71
CA ARG A 166 -18.13 13.29 -9.06
C ARG A 166 -16.77 13.45 -8.40
N ASN A 167 -16.67 13.11 -7.11
CA ASN A 167 -15.39 13.14 -6.39
C ASN A 167 -14.37 12.17 -7.01
N ALA A 168 -14.80 10.94 -7.34
CA ALA A 168 -13.95 9.95 -7.98
C ALA A 168 -13.43 10.43 -9.34
N LEU A 169 -14.27 11.11 -10.13
CA LEU A 169 -13.86 11.69 -11.41
C LEU A 169 -12.83 12.79 -11.22
N ASN A 170 -13.01 13.68 -10.25
CA ASN A 170 -12.04 14.75 -9.96
C ASN A 170 -10.68 14.16 -9.58
N VAL A 171 -10.66 13.18 -8.66
CA VAL A 171 -9.41 12.50 -8.28
C VAL A 171 -8.75 11.82 -9.48
N ALA A 172 -9.52 11.19 -10.36
CA ALA A 172 -8.99 10.53 -11.54
C ALA A 172 -8.38 11.51 -12.58
N ILE A 173 -8.88 12.74 -12.65
CA ILE A 173 -8.34 13.79 -13.52
C ILE A 173 -6.98 14.32 -13.01
N ASP A 174 -6.79 14.32 -11.70
CA ASP A 174 -5.60 14.86 -11.04
C ASP A 174 -4.42 13.88 -10.96
N VAL A 175 -4.59 12.65 -11.45
CA VAL A 175 -3.57 11.58 -11.52
C VAL A 175 -2.86 11.57 -12.86
#